data_AF-A0AAW5N0L5-F1
#
_entry.id   AF-A0AAW5N0L5-F1
#
_cell.length_a   1.000
_cell.length_b   1.000
_cell.length_c   1.000
_cell.angle_alpha   90.00
_cell.angle_beta   90.00
_cell.angle_gamma   90.00
#
_symmetry.space_group_name_H-M   'P 1'
#
loop_
_entity.id
_entity.type
_entity.pdbx_description
1 polymer ?
#
loop_
_entity_poly.entity_id
_entity_poly.type
_entity_poly.pdbx_seq_one_letter_code
_entity_poly.pdbx_strand_id
1 'polypeptide(L)' 'VPETLQHQWLVEMLRRFNLRFALFDDERYAEAQHDAYNPFDTEQLVICSLDFARRSKQRLEHLCEAEWDLLVVDEAHH' A
#
# COMPACT_ATOMS: atom_id res chain seq x y z
N VAL A 1 7.26 -0.58 -2.07
CA VAL A 1 8.49 0.20 -2.40
C VAL A 1 9.25 0.53 -1.12
N PRO A 2 10.57 0.80 -1.14
CA PRO A 2 11.26 1.34 0.03
C PRO A 2 10.59 2.60 0.57
N GLU A 3 10.62 2.82 1.89
CA GLU A 3 9.92 3.95 2.52
C GLU A 3 10.34 5.31 1.93
N THR A 4 11.63 5.45 1.63
CA THR A 4 12.23 6.64 1.01
C THR A 4 11.72 6.95 -0.40
N LEU A 5 11.15 5.97 -1.12
CA LEU A 5 10.68 6.11 -2.49
C LEU A 5 9.16 6.29 -2.60
N GLN A 6 8.40 6.14 -1.51
CA GLN A 6 6.93 6.20 -1.54
C GLN A 6 6.39 7.49 -2.18
N HIS A 7 6.90 8.65 -1.76
CA HIS A 7 6.48 9.93 -2.32
C HIS A 7 6.91 10.12 -3.78
N GLN A 8 8.08 9.61 -4.17
CA GLN A 8 8.50 9.65 -5.57
C GLN A 8 7.54 8.85 -6.44
N TRP A 9 7.25 7.60 -6.06
CA TRP A 9 6.30 6.76 -6.77
C TRP A 9 4.90 7.37 -6.82
N LEU A 10 4.41 7.95 -5.72
CA LEU A 10 3.13 8.66 -5.71
C LEU A 10 3.08 9.79 -6.76
N VAL A 11 4.13 10.62 -6.82
CA VAL A 11 4.22 11.72 -7.78
C VAL A 11 4.36 11.21 -9.21
N GLU A 12 5.14 10.16 -9.45
CA GLU A 12 5.32 9.59 -10.78
C GLU A 12 4.05 8.91 -11.30
N MET A 13 3.35 8.14 -10.46
CA MET A 13 2.07 7.54 -10.81
C MET A 13 1.04 8.59 -11.20
N LEU A 14 0.99 9.70 -10.46
CA LEU A 14 0.11 10.81 -10.79
C LEU A 14 0.54 11.54 -12.08
N ARG A 15 1.82 11.92 -12.21
CA ARG A 15 2.25 12.80 -13.31
C ARG A 15 2.49 12.08 -14.63
N ARG A 16 2.98 10.84 -14.60
CA ARG A 16 3.36 10.09 -15.81
C ARG A 16 2.22 9.19 -16.29
N PHE A 17 1.41 8.68 -15.38
CA PHE A 17 0.35 7.70 -15.69
C PHE A 17 -1.06 8.19 -15.36
N ASN A 18 -1.20 9.36 -14.71
CA ASN A 18 -2.47 9.91 -14.25
C ASN A 18 -3.25 8.96 -13.32
N LEU A 19 -2.52 8.13 -12.56
CA LEU A 19 -3.07 7.23 -11.56
C LEU A 19 -2.96 7.85 -10.16
N ARG A 20 -4.04 7.74 -9.38
CA ARG A 20 -4.13 8.29 -8.02
C ARG A 20 -4.01 7.15 -7.02
N PHE A 21 -2.81 6.98 -6.48
CA PHE A 21 -2.56 6.02 -5.42
C PHE A 21 -2.81 6.64 -4.04
N ALA A 22 -3.26 5.82 -3.10
CA ALA A 22 -3.25 6.11 -1.68
C ALA A 22 -1.95 5.59 -1.05
N LEU A 23 -1.32 6.41 -0.19
CA LEU A 23 -0.21 5.95 0.64
C LEU A 23 -0.77 5.26 1.89
N PHE A 24 -0.31 4.04 2.16
CA PHE A 24 -0.66 3.29 3.35
C PHE A 24 0.50 3.27 4.32
N ASP A 25 0.34 4.02 5.40
CA ASP A 25 1.18 4.02 6.58
C ASP A 25 0.35 3.62 7.81
N ASP A 26 0.96 3.68 9.00
CA ASP A 26 0.31 3.28 10.25
C ASP A 26 -0.96 4.10 10.55
N GLU A 27 -0.99 5.39 10.21
CA GLU A 27 -2.13 6.29 10.43
C GLU A 27 -3.28 5.97 9.46
N ARG A 28 -3.00 5.96 8.15
CA ARG A 28 -4.02 5.66 7.13
C ARG A 28 -4.64 4.28 7.32
N TYR A 29 -3.83 3.29 7.71
CA TYR A 29 -4.31 1.95 7.96
C TYR A 29 -5.25 1.90 9.18
N ALA A 30 -4.89 2.57 10.27
CA ALA A 30 -5.74 2.63 11.46
C ALA A 30 -7.07 3.35 11.22
N GLU A 31 -7.07 4.39 10.38
CA GLU A 31 -8.30 5.03 9.91
C GLU A 31 -9.18 4.05 9.13
N ALA A 32 -8.61 3.39 8.11
CA ALA A 32 -9.33 2.48 7.22
C ALA A 32 -9.89 1.23 7.94
N GLN A 33 -9.35 0.85 9.10
CA GLN A 33 -9.92 -0.21 9.95
C GLN A 33 -11.32 0.13 10.49
N HIS A 34 -11.72 1.41 10.52
CA HIS A 34 -13.07 1.81 10.89
C HIS A 34 -14.06 1.73 9.72
N ASP A 35 -13.56 1.77 8.49
CA ASP A 35 -14.38 1.84 7.28
C ASP A 35 -14.65 0.45 6.66
N ALA A 36 -13.73 -0.50 6.83
CA ALA A 36 -13.85 -1.86 6.30
C ALA A 36 -13.19 -2.91 7.21
N TYR A 37 -13.61 -4.17 7.05
CA TYR A 37 -12.97 -5.31 7.73
C TYR A 37 -11.51 -5.45 7.30
N ASN A 38 -11.26 -5.43 5.99
CA ASN A 38 -9.92 -5.38 5.42
C ASN A 38 -9.62 -3.94 4.95
N PRO A 39 -8.68 -3.23 5.59
CA PRO A 39 -8.32 -1.86 5.21
C PRO A 39 -7.86 -1.70 3.77
N PHE A 40 -7.27 -2.73 3.17
CA PHE A 40 -6.80 -2.66 1.78
C PHE A 40 -7.93 -2.64 0.76
N ASP A 41 -9.15 -3.04 1.14
CA ASP A 41 -10.33 -2.97 0.26
C ASP A 41 -10.92 -1.55 0.18
N THR A 42 -10.47 -0.63 1.03
CA THR A 42 -10.95 0.77 1.03
C THR A 42 -10.41 1.58 -0.16
N GLU A 43 -9.34 1.11 -0.82
CA GLU A 43 -8.66 1.82 -1.90
C GLU A 43 -8.28 0.87 -3.03
N GLN A 44 -8.44 1.31 -4.28
CA GLN A 44 -8.14 0.48 -5.46
C GLN A 44 -6.65 0.49 -5.84
N LEU A 45 -5.93 1.54 -5.48
CA LEU A 45 -4.53 1.75 -5.86
C LEU A 45 -3.75 2.13 -4.61
N VAL A 46 -2.92 1.22 -4.11
CA VAL A 46 -2.19 1.39 -2.85
C VAL A 46 -0.68 1.37 -3.08
N ILE A 47 0.03 2.29 -2.45
CA ILE A 47 1.48 2.24 -2.27
C ILE A 47 1.75 2.13 -0.77
N CYS A 48 2.56 1.14 -0.39
CA CYS A 48 3.06 1.01 0.97
C CYS A 48 4.52 0.53 0.98
N SER A 49 5.17 0.67 2.13
CA SER A 49 6.47 0.04 2.35
C SER A 49 6.34 -1.43 2.73
N LEU A 50 7.35 -2.23 2.39
CA LEU A 50 7.39 -3.63 2.79
C LEU A 50 7.52 -3.76 4.32
N ASP A 51 8.28 -2.86 4.94
CA ASP A 51 8.43 -2.81 6.39
C ASP A 51 7.09 -2.52 7.09
N PHE A 52 6.28 -1.61 6.55
CA PHE A 52 4.94 -1.35 7.03
C PHE A 52 4.06 -2.62 6.97
N ALA A 53 4.09 -3.36 5.86
CA ALA A 53 3.31 -4.58 5.71
C ALA A 53 3.78 -5.71 6.64
N ARG A 54 5.10 -5.85 6.84
CA ARG A 54 5.70 -6.93 7.64
C ARG A 54 5.68 -6.68 9.15
N ARG A 55 5.49 -5.43 9.59
CA ARG A 55 5.50 -5.06 11.02
C ARG A 55 4.36 -5.68 11.83
N SER A 56 3.29 -6.13 11.18
CA SER A 56 2.14 -6.78 11.84
C SER A 56 1.64 -7.97 11.03
N LYS A 57 1.48 -9.12 11.72
CA LYS A 57 0.92 -10.35 11.12
C LYS A 57 -0.47 -10.12 10.55
N GLN A 58 -1.31 -9.38 11.28
CA GLN A 58 -2.67 -9.05 10.84
C GLN A 58 -2.65 -8.20 9.56
N ARG A 59 -1.73 -7.24 9.45
CA ARG A 59 -1.59 -6.43 8.22
C ARG A 59 -1.23 -7.28 7.03
N LEU A 60 -0.30 -8.21 7.22
CA LEU A 60 0.12 -9.12 6.17
C LEU A 60 -1.04 -10.05 5.75
N GLU A 61 -1.81 -10.56 6.72
CA GLU A 61 -3.01 -11.37 6.45
C GLU A 61 -4.04 -10.58 5.64
N HIS A 62 -4.40 -9.37 6.07
CA HIS A 62 -5.28 -8.47 5.32
C HIS A 62 -4.76 -8.17 3.90
N LEU A 63 -3.45 -7.91 3.75
CA LEU A 63 -2.85 -7.66 2.43
C LEU A 63 -2.91 -8.90 1.52
N CYS A 64 -2.77 -10.11 2.08
CA CYS A 64 -2.88 -11.37 1.35
C CYS A 64 -4.32 -11.77 1.02
N GLU A 65 -5.28 -11.36 1.85
CA GLU A 65 -6.72 -11.61 1.64
C GLU A 65 -7.35 -10.66 0.62
N ALA A 66 -6.74 -9.49 0.39
CA ALA A 66 -7.19 -8.55 -0.62
C ALA A 66 -7.00 -9.11 -2.05
N GLU A 67 -7.98 -8.87 -2.93
CA GLU A 67 -8.01 -9.40 -4.29
C GLU A 67 -7.25 -8.50 -5.27
N TRP A 68 -5.91 -8.49 -5.19
CA TRP A 68 -5.09 -7.70 -6.09
C TRP A 68 -5.02 -8.31 -7.50
N ASP A 69 -5.37 -7.53 -8.51
CA ASP A 69 -5.11 -7.88 -9.93
C ASP A 69 -3.61 -7.85 -10.27
N LEU A 70 -2.85 -6.96 -9.62
CA LEU A 70 -1.42 -6.78 -9.83
C LEU A 70 -0.72 -6.33 -8.56
N LEU A 71 0.36 -7.02 -8.20
CA LEU A 71 1.28 -6.61 -7.14
C LEU A 71 2.66 -6.34 -7.74
N VAL A 72 3.21 -5.15 -7.48
CA VAL A 72 4.56 -4.77 -7.90
C VAL A 72 5.43 -4.54 -6.68
N VAL A 73 6.55 -5.26 -6.61
CA VAL A 73 7.57 -5.07 -5.57
C VAL A 73 8.77 -4.40 -6.21
N ASP A 74 9.01 -3.15 -5.83
CA ASP A 74 10.22 -2.41 -6.19
C ASP A 74 11.38 -2.82 -5.29
N GLU A 75 12.58 -2.87 -5.87
CA GLU A 75 13.81 -3.31 -5.21
C GLU A 75 13.72 -4.70 -4.54
N ALA A 76 13.08 -5.66 -5.22
CA ALA A 76 12.87 -7.04 -4.75
C ALA A 76 14.16 -7.87 -4.52
N HIS A 77 15.33 -7.25 -4.67
CA HIS A 77 16.63 -7.87 -4.41
C HIS A 77 17.08 -7.75 -2.94
N HIS A 78 16.33 -6.99 -2.13
CA HIS A 78 16.56 -6.75 -0.70
C HIS A 78 15.64 -7.57 0.22
#